data_AF-A0A9D9RRJ0-F1
#
_entry.id   AF-A0A9D9RRJ0-F1
#
_cell.length_a   1.000
_cell.length_b   1.000
_cell.length_c   1.000
_cell.angle_alpha   90.00
_cell.angle_beta   90.00
_cell.angle_gamma   90.00
#
_symmetry.space_group_name_H-M   'P 1'
#
loop_
_entity.id
_entity.type
_entity.pdbx_description
1 polymer ?
#
loop_
_entity_poly.entity_id
_entity_poly.type
_entity_poly.pdbx_seq_one_letter_code
_entity_poly.pdbx_strand_id
1 'polypeptide(L)'
;MSLVVAFNLDDYAILATDKRGVLNYIDENKENHVLSTDDTYQKLRKIPFGFFASAGDYLITECFYAECMTQTPKKRNLDQILENTYHKYCNLKGVCHFAEITTILLIAKGCHQNGDFSKDAILEINIEFQSIKIQEVAPMNLVALMANMNPDQNFWDKMASYLHTSRDFNHFEDFFNYHVHLIKHIWQEQLKFDDLISHHIDFYFHDRRTSKGILLSAEEFQPLHLDLKSILN
;
A
#
# COMPACT_ATOMS: atom_id res chain seq x y z
N MET A 1 -4.78 -3.57 11.23
CA MET A 1 -3.93 -2.38 11.49
C MET A 1 -2.63 -2.49 10.72
N SER A 2 -2.30 -1.47 9.93
CA SER A 2 -1.19 -1.46 8.98
C SER A 2 -0.82 -0.03 8.65
N LEU A 3 0.45 0.26 8.40
CA LEU A 3 0.86 1.46 7.67
C LEU A 3 1.21 1.07 6.25
N VAL A 4 0.49 1.64 5.29
CA VAL A 4 0.82 1.57 3.86
C VAL A 4 0.96 3.00 3.35
N VAL A 5 2.08 3.30 2.72
CA VAL A 5 2.33 4.59 2.05
C VAL A 5 2.55 4.33 0.58
N ALA A 6 1.88 5.09 -0.27
CA ALA A 6 2.09 5.07 -1.71
C ALA A 6 2.35 6.47 -2.24
N PHE A 7 3.41 6.61 -3.03
CA PHE A 7 3.68 7.81 -3.82
C PHE A 7 3.42 7.49 -5.28
N ASN A 8 2.48 8.19 -5.89
CA ASN A 8 2.28 8.15 -7.33
C ASN A 8 3.01 9.33 -7.96
N LEU A 9 4.29 9.16 -8.30
CA LEU A 9 5.10 10.19 -8.95
C LEU A 9 4.83 10.19 -10.46
N ASP A 10 5.34 11.18 -11.19
CA ASP A 10 5.04 11.31 -12.62
C ASP A 10 5.45 10.05 -13.42
N ASP A 11 6.72 9.67 -13.40
CA ASP A 11 7.22 8.50 -14.12
C ASP A 11 7.41 7.25 -13.24
N TYR A 12 7.23 7.40 -11.92
CA TYR A 12 7.55 6.37 -10.93
C TYR A 12 6.42 6.18 -9.91
N ALA A 13 6.36 4.99 -9.30
CA ALA A 13 5.48 4.70 -8.19
C ALA A 13 6.29 4.07 -7.07
N ILE A 14 5.97 4.41 -5.82
CA ILE A 14 6.58 3.80 -4.65
C ILE A 14 5.46 3.26 -3.77
N LEU A 15 5.57 2.00 -3.35
CA LEU A 15 4.75 1.41 -2.30
C LEU A 15 5.67 1.08 -1.11
N ALA A 16 5.25 1.41 0.09
CA ALA A 16 5.94 1.07 1.32
C ALA A 16 4.94 0.51 2.33
N THR A 17 5.30 -0.60 2.98
CA THR A 17 4.43 -1.26 3.96
C THR A 17 5.20 -1.69 5.19
N ASP A 18 4.54 -1.64 6.35
CA ASP A 18 5.05 -2.29 7.55
C ASP A 18 4.83 -3.80 7.46
N LYS A 19 5.47 -4.54 8.37
CA LYS A 19 5.46 -6.00 8.40
C LYS A 19 4.66 -6.60 9.54
N ARG A 20 3.98 -5.80 10.36
CA ARG A 20 3.18 -6.28 11.48
C ARG A 20 1.78 -6.71 11.02
N GLY A 21 1.45 -7.99 11.18
CA GLY A 21 0.09 -8.50 11.17
C GLY A 21 -0.43 -8.58 12.59
N VAL A 22 -1.70 -8.21 12.80
CA VAL A 22 -2.36 -8.33 14.10
C VAL A 22 -3.63 -9.15 13.90
N LEU A 23 -3.70 -10.29 14.58
CA LEU A 23 -4.92 -11.10 14.62
C LEU A 23 -5.69 -10.74 15.88
N ASN A 24 -6.97 -10.42 15.70
CA ASN A 24 -7.85 -10.10 16.82
C ASN A 24 -9.05 -11.03 16.91
N TYR A 25 -9.57 -11.14 18.12
CA TYR A 25 -10.86 -11.75 18.44
C TYR A 25 -11.81 -10.69 18.97
N ILE A 26 -13.02 -10.66 18.43
CA ILE A 26 -14.08 -9.79 18.91
C ILE A 26 -15.04 -10.64 19.74
N ASP A 27 -15.17 -10.31 21.02
CA ASP A 27 -16.05 -11.04 21.93
C ASP A 27 -17.53 -10.61 21.83
N GLU A 28 -18.39 -11.21 22.64
CA GLU A 28 -19.84 -10.90 22.68
C GLU A 28 -20.13 -9.44 23.06
N ASN A 29 -19.22 -8.77 23.77
CA ASN A 29 -19.32 -7.36 24.15
C ASN A 29 -18.77 -6.41 23.07
N LYS A 30 -18.31 -6.94 21.93
CA LYS A 30 -17.61 -6.22 20.86
C LYS A 30 -16.27 -5.64 21.30
N GLU A 31 -15.66 -6.18 22.33
CA GLU A 31 -14.30 -5.82 22.72
C GLU A 31 -13.31 -6.53 21.80
N ASN A 32 -12.29 -5.80 21.37
CA ASN A 32 -11.29 -6.28 20.43
C ASN A 32 -10.05 -6.75 21.21
N HIS A 33 -9.79 -8.06 21.17
CA HIS A 33 -8.70 -8.70 21.91
C HIS A 33 -7.61 -9.15 20.94
N VAL A 34 -6.39 -8.67 21.11
CA VAL A 34 -5.24 -9.12 20.32
C VAL A 34 -4.91 -10.57 20.69
N LEU A 35 -5.03 -11.48 19.72
CA LEU A 35 -4.68 -12.88 19.88
C LEU A 35 -3.19 -13.14 19.58
N SER A 36 -2.68 -12.51 18.53
CA SER A 36 -1.28 -12.66 18.12
C SER A 36 -0.80 -11.50 17.26
N THR A 37 0.50 -11.24 17.33
CA THR A 37 1.22 -10.34 16.44
C THR A 37 2.25 -11.11 15.62
N ASP A 38 2.39 -10.79 14.35
CA ASP A 38 3.36 -11.37 13.41
C ASP A 38 4.14 -10.25 12.72
N ASP A 39 5.42 -10.07 13.05
CA ASP A 39 6.28 -9.05 12.45
C ASP A 39 6.92 -9.47 11.11
N THR A 40 6.45 -10.59 10.54
CA THR A 40 6.91 -11.11 9.26
C THR A 40 5.86 -11.01 8.15
N TYR A 41 4.70 -10.42 8.45
CA TYR A 41 3.57 -10.37 7.53
C TYR A 41 3.87 -9.51 6.29
N GLN A 42 3.74 -10.13 5.10
CA GLN A 42 3.98 -9.47 3.83
C GLN A 42 2.72 -8.81 3.28
N LYS A 43 2.64 -7.49 3.43
CA LYS A 43 1.55 -6.66 2.86
C LYS A 43 1.81 -6.27 1.42
N LEU A 44 3.08 -6.17 1.04
CA LEU A 44 3.54 -5.86 -0.30
C LEU A 44 3.86 -7.14 -1.07
N ARG A 45 3.08 -7.42 -2.12
CA ARG A 45 3.18 -8.69 -2.86
C ARG A 45 3.19 -8.51 -4.36
N LYS A 46 4.01 -9.34 -5.01
CA LYS A 46 4.05 -9.47 -6.47
C LYS A 46 2.90 -10.36 -6.95
N ILE A 47 2.26 -9.96 -8.03
CA ILE A 47 1.24 -10.74 -8.74
C ILE A 47 1.61 -10.82 -10.24
N PRO A 48 0.97 -11.69 -11.04
CA PRO A 48 1.40 -11.93 -12.42
C PRO A 48 1.36 -10.68 -13.33
N PHE A 49 0.57 -9.68 -12.96
CA PHE A 49 0.35 -8.47 -13.74
C PHE A 49 0.70 -7.18 -12.99
N GLY A 50 1.43 -7.27 -11.88
CA GLY A 50 1.79 -6.08 -11.10
C GLY A 50 2.31 -6.36 -9.71
N PHE A 51 2.22 -5.34 -8.87
CA PHE A 51 2.47 -5.41 -7.43
C PHE A 51 1.32 -4.72 -6.71
N PHE A 52 1.00 -5.20 -5.51
CA PHE A 52 0.04 -4.51 -4.67
C PHE A 52 0.50 -4.43 -3.23
N ALA A 53 0.03 -3.40 -2.55
CA ALA A 53 0.06 -3.26 -1.10
C ALA A 53 -1.37 -3.21 -0.58
N SER A 54 -1.60 -3.56 0.68
CA SER A 54 -2.94 -3.60 1.25
C SER A 54 -2.98 -3.24 2.72
N ALA A 55 -4.09 -2.61 3.12
CA ALA A 55 -4.44 -2.29 4.50
C ALA A 55 -5.87 -2.76 4.80
N GLY A 56 -6.15 -3.03 6.08
CA GLY A 56 -7.47 -3.49 6.56
C GLY A 56 -7.52 -5.00 6.75
N ASP A 57 -8.66 -5.62 6.39
CA ASP A 57 -8.89 -7.04 6.62
C ASP A 57 -7.89 -7.93 5.85
N TYR A 58 -7.10 -8.67 6.63
CA TYR A 58 -6.12 -9.64 6.18
C TYR A 58 -6.72 -10.70 5.24
N LEU A 59 -7.89 -11.24 5.58
CA LEU A 59 -8.50 -12.37 4.86
C LEU A 59 -9.05 -11.94 3.50
N ILE A 60 -9.55 -10.72 3.35
CA ILE A 60 -9.92 -10.15 2.04
C ILE A 60 -8.67 -10.11 1.16
N THR A 61 -7.56 -9.63 1.72
CA THR A 61 -6.28 -9.53 1.00
C THR A 61 -5.75 -10.90 0.58
N GLU A 62 -5.80 -11.91 1.44
CA GLU A 62 -5.42 -13.28 1.07
C GLU A 62 -6.31 -13.87 -0.02
N CYS A 63 -7.61 -13.59 0.02
CA CYS A 63 -8.52 -13.97 -1.05
C CYS A 63 -8.13 -13.30 -2.38
N PHE A 64 -7.82 -12.00 -2.35
CA PHE A 64 -7.39 -11.25 -3.54
C PHE A 64 -6.10 -11.81 -4.13
N TYR A 65 -5.10 -12.05 -3.29
CA TYR A 65 -3.84 -12.63 -3.71
C TYR A 65 -4.05 -14.01 -4.36
N ALA A 66 -4.82 -14.87 -3.70
CA ALA A 66 -5.12 -16.19 -4.23
C ALA A 66 -5.85 -16.12 -5.58
N GLU A 67 -6.80 -15.21 -5.74
CA GLU A 67 -7.49 -15.01 -7.03
C GLU A 67 -6.55 -14.46 -8.11
N CYS A 68 -5.64 -13.54 -7.79
CA CYS A 68 -4.63 -13.06 -8.73
C CYS A 68 -3.69 -14.17 -9.22
N MET A 69 -3.34 -15.11 -8.33
CA MET A 69 -2.41 -16.21 -8.61
C MET A 69 -3.09 -17.42 -9.29
N THR A 70 -4.42 -17.49 -9.26
CA THR A 70 -5.17 -18.63 -9.78
C THR A 70 -5.07 -18.70 -11.32
N GLN A 71 -4.55 -19.82 -11.81
CA GLN A 71 -4.49 -20.10 -13.25
C GLN A 71 -5.87 -20.52 -13.75
N THR A 72 -6.40 -19.79 -14.73
CA THR A 72 -7.70 -20.08 -15.34
C THR A 72 -7.55 -20.30 -16.85
N PRO A 73 -8.38 -21.17 -17.47
CA PRO A 73 -8.34 -21.40 -18.91
C PRO A 73 -8.60 -20.14 -19.75
N LYS A 74 -9.37 -19.20 -19.21
CA LYS A 74 -9.64 -17.89 -19.81
C LYS A 74 -8.96 -16.80 -19.00
N LYS A 75 -8.40 -15.80 -19.68
CA LYS A 75 -7.87 -14.59 -19.04
C LYS A 75 -9.02 -13.85 -18.35
N ARG A 76 -8.82 -13.50 -17.08
CA ARG A 76 -9.76 -12.72 -16.28
C ARG A 76 -9.36 -11.25 -16.28
N ASN A 77 -10.33 -10.35 -16.24
CA ASN A 77 -10.10 -8.92 -16.00
C ASN A 77 -10.09 -8.63 -14.48
N LEU A 78 -9.78 -7.39 -14.10
CA LEU A 78 -9.71 -6.98 -12.69
C LEU A 78 -11.08 -7.15 -11.99
N ASP A 79 -12.17 -6.74 -12.64
CA ASP A 79 -13.52 -6.85 -12.07
C ASP A 79 -13.88 -8.30 -11.71
N GLN A 80 -13.58 -9.24 -12.60
CA GLN A 80 -13.80 -10.68 -12.35
C GLN A 80 -12.93 -11.21 -11.20
N ILE A 81 -11.70 -10.72 -11.08
CA ILE A 81 -10.82 -11.10 -9.95
C ILE A 81 -11.41 -10.56 -8.64
N LEU A 82 -11.89 -9.33 -8.63
CA LEU A 82 -12.47 -8.69 -7.44
C LEU A 82 -13.82 -9.30 -7.03
N GLU A 83 -14.68 -9.63 -7.99
CA GLU A 83 -15.93 -10.34 -7.75
C GLU A 83 -15.67 -11.72 -7.12
N ASN A 84 -14.75 -12.50 -7.71
CA ASN A 84 -14.33 -13.79 -7.15
C ASN A 84 -13.73 -13.63 -5.75
N THR A 85 -12.91 -12.58 -5.53
CA THR A 85 -12.30 -12.27 -4.24
C THR A 85 -13.38 -12.07 -3.19
N TYR A 86 -14.37 -11.22 -3.49
CA TYR A 86 -15.49 -10.93 -2.60
C TYR A 86 -16.30 -12.19 -2.27
N HIS A 87 -16.66 -12.99 -3.29
CA HIS A 87 -17.37 -14.24 -3.08
C HIS A 87 -16.60 -15.25 -2.24
N LYS A 88 -15.29 -15.39 -2.49
CA LYS A 88 -14.42 -16.28 -1.73
C LYS A 88 -14.34 -15.87 -0.27
N TYR A 89 -14.17 -14.58 -0.01
CA TYR A 89 -14.16 -14.03 1.34
C TYR A 89 -15.48 -14.28 2.07
N CYS A 90 -16.63 -13.92 1.48
CA CYS A 90 -17.94 -14.13 2.10
C CYS A 90 -18.27 -15.61 2.42
N ASN A 91 -17.61 -16.56 1.77
CA ASN A 91 -17.79 -17.99 2.02
C ASN A 91 -16.88 -18.55 3.14
N LEU A 92 -15.98 -17.74 3.70
CA LEU A 92 -15.16 -18.15 4.85
C LEU A 92 -16.04 -18.30 6.10
N LYS A 93 -15.83 -19.40 6.84
CA LYS A 93 -16.56 -19.72 8.07
C LYS A 93 -15.77 -19.24 9.29
N GLY A 94 -16.50 -18.80 10.33
CA GLY A 94 -15.88 -18.37 11.59
C GLY A 94 -15.15 -17.02 11.49
N VAL A 95 -15.46 -16.22 10.48
CA VAL A 95 -14.87 -14.90 10.23
C VAL A 95 -15.90 -13.82 10.54
N CYS A 96 -15.47 -12.75 11.21
CA CYS A 96 -16.25 -11.52 11.33
C CYS A 96 -16.05 -10.72 10.05
N HIS A 97 -17.00 -10.85 9.12
CA HIS A 97 -16.86 -10.25 7.79
C HIS A 97 -17.00 -8.72 7.81
N PHE A 98 -16.15 -8.03 7.06
CA PHE A 98 -16.19 -6.58 6.83
C PHE A 98 -16.17 -5.74 8.11
N ALA A 99 -15.35 -6.12 9.08
CA ALA A 99 -15.15 -5.33 10.31
C ALA A 99 -14.55 -3.95 10.03
N GLU A 100 -13.75 -3.84 8.96
CA GLU A 100 -13.18 -2.60 8.45
C GLU A 100 -13.13 -2.63 6.91
N ILE A 101 -12.91 -1.46 6.29
CA ILE A 101 -12.66 -1.37 4.85
C ILE A 101 -11.29 -1.99 4.57
N THR A 102 -11.20 -2.83 3.54
CA THR A 102 -9.91 -3.26 2.99
C THR A 102 -9.57 -2.41 1.78
N THR A 103 -8.41 -1.78 1.82
CA THR A 103 -7.89 -0.98 0.70
C THR A 103 -6.69 -1.69 0.09
N ILE A 104 -6.72 -1.89 -1.22
CA ILE A 104 -5.63 -2.44 -2.02
C ILE A 104 -5.10 -1.32 -2.93
N LEU A 105 -3.80 -1.06 -2.86
CA LEU A 105 -3.07 -0.18 -3.77
C LEU A 105 -2.36 -1.05 -4.80
N LEU A 106 -2.93 -1.12 -6.00
CA LEU A 106 -2.47 -1.97 -7.09
C LEU A 106 -1.74 -1.13 -8.14
N ILE A 107 -0.48 -1.48 -8.43
CA ILE A 107 0.20 -1.00 -9.63
C ILE A 107 -0.17 -1.94 -10.78
N ALA A 108 -0.86 -1.40 -11.79
CA ALA A 108 -1.27 -2.14 -12.98
C ALA A 108 -1.19 -1.25 -14.22
N LYS A 109 -1.23 -1.87 -15.41
CA LYS A 109 -1.24 -1.12 -16.68
C LYS A 109 -2.41 -0.13 -16.71
N GLY A 110 -2.11 1.16 -16.83
CA GLY A 110 -3.11 2.21 -16.95
C GLY A 110 -3.94 2.02 -18.21
N CYS A 111 -5.25 2.20 -18.13
CA CYS A 111 -6.15 2.14 -19.28
C CYS A 111 -6.75 3.53 -19.49
N HIS A 112 -6.14 4.35 -20.34
CA HIS A 112 -6.72 5.63 -20.71
C HIS A 112 -7.79 5.42 -21.79
N GLN A 113 -8.86 6.23 -21.76
CA GLN A 113 -10.03 6.12 -22.64
C GLN A 113 -9.69 6.11 -24.15
N ASN A 114 -8.51 6.61 -24.52
CA ASN A 114 -8.03 6.65 -25.89
C ASN A 114 -7.29 5.37 -26.32
N GLY A 115 -7.16 4.37 -25.46
CA GLY A 115 -6.45 3.12 -25.73
C GLY A 115 -4.91 3.23 -25.70
N ASP A 116 -4.38 4.44 -25.46
CA ASP A 116 -2.95 4.67 -25.33
C ASP A 116 -2.46 4.31 -23.92
N PHE A 117 -1.53 3.37 -23.86
CA PHE A 117 -0.80 2.99 -22.65
C PHE A 117 0.46 3.85 -22.55
N SER A 118 0.43 4.96 -21.82
CA SER A 118 1.63 5.77 -21.60
C SER A 118 2.46 5.31 -20.41
N LYS A 119 1.81 4.83 -19.34
CA LYS A 119 2.45 4.36 -18.12
C LYS A 119 1.49 3.54 -17.25
N ASP A 120 2.02 2.71 -16.37
CA ASP A 120 1.26 2.01 -15.33
C ASP A 120 0.60 3.01 -14.37
N ALA A 121 -0.53 2.66 -13.77
CA ALA A 121 -1.29 3.46 -12.83
C ALA A 121 -1.28 2.81 -11.44
N ILE A 122 -1.48 3.62 -10.40
CA ILE A 122 -1.84 3.12 -9.07
C ILE A 122 -3.37 3.17 -8.96
N LEU A 123 -3.98 2.01 -8.81
CA LEU A 123 -5.40 1.87 -8.52
C LEU A 123 -5.57 1.70 -7.02
N GLU A 124 -6.40 2.54 -6.42
CA GLU A 124 -6.90 2.36 -5.07
C GLU A 124 -8.25 1.63 -5.14
N ILE A 125 -8.27 0.43 -4.58
CA ILE A 125 -9.42 -0.47 -4.60
C ILE A 125 -9.90 -0.61 -3.16
N ASN A 126 -11.07 -0.04 -2.87
CA ASN A 126 -11.71 -0.12 -1.57
C ASN A 126 -12.79 -1.20 -1.60
N ILE A 127 -12.64 -2.22 -0.76
CA ILE A 127 -13.56 -3.36 -0.62
C ILE A 127 -14.22 -3.25 0.75
N GLU A 128 -15.54 -3.10 0.75
CA GLU A 128 -16.37 -3.02 1.94
C GLU A 128 -17.66 -3.84 1.72
N PHE A 129 -18.51 -3.95 2.74
CA PHE A 129 -19.75 -4.71 2.63
C PHE A 129 -20.60 -4.20 1.45
N GLN A 130 -20.89 -5.11 0.50
CA GLN A 130 -21.68 -4.87 -0.71
C GLN A 130 -21.13 -3.80 -1.67
N SER A 131 -19.86 -3.39 -1.55
CA SER A 131 -19.30 -2.30 -2.35
C SER A 131 -17.82 -2.55 -2.65
N ILE A 132 -17.47 -2.43 -3.93
CA ILE A 132 -16.10 -2.37 -4.41
C ILE A 132 -15.97 -1.08 -5.21
N LYS A 133 -15.11 -0.17 -4.76
CA LYS A 133 -14.83 1.10 -5.43
C LYS A 133 -13.40 1.08 -5.93
N ILE A 134 -13.22 1.48 -7.19
CA ILE A 134 -11.90 1.57 -7.82
C ILE A 134 -11.70 3.01 -8.26
N GLN A 135 -10.58 3.60 -7.89
CA GLN A 135 -10.16 4.90 -8.39
C GLN A 135 -8.67 4.86 -8.77
N GLU A 136 -8.31 5.62 -9.79
CA GLU A 136 -6.91 5.87 -10.10
C GLU A 136 -6.38 6.98 -9.18
N VAL A 137 -5.26 6.74 -8.53
CA VAL A 137 -4.55 7.76 -7.76
C VAL A 137 -3.97 8.77 -8.75
N ALA A 138 -4.26 10.06 -8.56
CA ALA A 138 -3.73 11.11 -9.42
C ALA A 138 -2.18 11.15 -9.40
N PRO A 139 -1.51 11.55 -10.49
CA PRO A 139 -0.08 11.81 -10.48
C PRO A 139 0.31 12.88 -9.46
N MET A 140 1.54 12.80 -8.95
CA MET A 140 2.09 13.65 -7.91
C MET A 140 1.23 13.66 -6.64
N ASN A 141 0.76 12.49 -6.22
CA ASN A 141 -0.09 12.34 -5.05
C ASN A 141 0.46 11.29 -4.07
N LEU A 142 0.12 11.48 -2.79
CA LEU A 142 0.44 10.61 -1.67
C LEU A 142 -0.86 9.95 -1.19
N VAL A 143 -0.83 8.63 -1.04
CA VAL A 143 -1.88 7.88 -0.35
C VAL A 143 -1.26 7.22 0.87
N ALA A 144 -1.88 7.39 2.03
CA ALA A 144 -1.47 6.73 3.26
C ALA A 144 -2.67 6.03 3.89
N LEU A 145 -2.50 4.75 4.21
CA LEU A 145 -3.51 3.90 4.84
C LEU A 145 -3.01 3.53 6.23
N MET A 146 -3.80 3.88 7.25
CA MET A 146 -3.46 3.73 8.66
C MET A 146 -4.72 3.56 9.51
N ALA A 147 -4.59 2.93 10.67
CA ALA A 147 -5.73 2.72 11.57
C ALA A 147 -6.12 3.99 12.35
N ASN A 148 -5.16 4.88 12.62
CA ASN A 148 -5.37 6.15 13.31
C ASN A 148 -4.88 7.31 12.43
N MET A 149 -5.72 8.34 12.23
CA MET A 149 -5.40 9.56 11.48
C MET A 149 -4.40 10.48 12.22
N ASN A 150 -3.30 9.91 12.70
CA ASN A 150 -2.17 10.59 13.29
C ASN A 150 -0.91 10.09 12.58
N PRO A 151 -0.04 10.98 12.06
CA PRO A 151 -0.12 12.44 12.13
C PRO A 151 -1.34 13.06 11.42
N ASP A 152 -1.64 14.33 11.72
CA ASP A 152 -2.84 15.03 11.25
C ASP A 152 -2.81 15.35 9.74
N GLN A 153 -3.92 15.89 9.21
CA GLN A 153 -4.01 16.24 7.79
C GLN A 153 -2.92 17.23 7.35
N ASN A 154 -2.53 18.19 8.20
CA ASN A 154 -1.50 19.18 7.86
C ASN A 154 -0.15 18.52 7.62
N PHE A 155 0.18 17.48 8.40
CA PHE A 155 1.37 16.69 8.17
C PHE A 155 1.34 16.02 6.79
N TRP A 156 0.23 15.35 6.45
CA TRP A 156 0.10 14.64 5.17
C TRP A 156 0.11 15.59 3.97
N ASP A 157 -0.57 16.73 4.05
CA ASP A 157 -0.54 17.76 3.01
C ASP A 157 0.88 18.28 2.80
N LYS A 158 1.63 18.47 3.89
CA LYS A 158 3.03 18.87 3.84
C LYS A 158 3.92 17.78 3.22
N MET A 159 3.73 16.50 3.58
CA MET A 159 4.48 15.40 2.97
C MET A 159 4.19 15.27 1.48
N ALA A 160 2.92 15.43 1.07
CA ALA A 160 2.53 15.45 -0.33
C ALA A 160 3.18 16.62 -1.10
N SER A 161 3.36 17.78 -0.45
CA SER A 161 4.04 18.94 -1.04
C SER A 161 5.53 18.74 -1.31
N TYR A 162 6.14 17.71 -0.70
CA TYR A 162 7.55 17.34 -0.89
C TYR A 162 7.77 16.28 -1.97
N LEU A 163 6.73 15.82 -2.65
CA LEU A 163 6.90 14.90 -3.78
C LEU A 163 7.52 15.65 -4.97
N HIS A 164 8.60 15.08 -5.51
CA HIS A 164 9.29 15.65 -6.67
C HIS A 164 9.32 14.66 -7.84
N THR A 165 9.46 15.20 -9.04
CA THR A 165 9.66 14.41 -10.24
C THR A 165 11.13 14.02 -10.35
N SER A 166 11.44 12.97 -11.11
CA SER A 166 12.84 12.61 -11.37
C SER A 166 13.62 13.69 -12.14
N ARG A 167 12.93 14.65 -12.76
CA ARG A 167 13.55 15.75 -13.52
C ARG A 167 14.07 16.86 -12.60
N ASP A 168 13.64 16.87 -11.34
CA ASP A 168 14.11 17.83 -10.33
C ASP A 168 15.50 17.45 -9.78
N PHE A 169 16.07 16.31 -10.21
CA PHE A 169 17.34 15.78 -9.74
C PHE A 169 18.31 15.56 -10.90
N ASN A 170 19.61 15.77 -10.65
CA ASN A 170 20.66 15.53 -11.64
C ASN A 170 20.96 14.04 -11.84
N HIS A 171 20.82 13.23 -10.77
CA HIS A 171 21.08 11.79 -10.78
C HIS A 171 19.87 11.02 -10.25
N PHE A 172 19.68 9.81 -10.75
CA PHE A 172 18.58 8.94 -10.33
C PHE A 172 18.71 8.52 -8.87
N GLU A 173 19.94 8.29 -8.41
CA GLU A 173 20.24 7.89 -7.04
C GLU A 173 19.80 8.97 -6.04
N ASP A 174 19.99 10.25 -6.38
CA ASP A 174 19.55 11.38 -5.54
C ASP A 174 18.02 11.39 -5.43
N PHE A 175 17.31 11.25 -6.56
CA PHE A 175 15.86 11.14 -6.61
C PHE A 175 15.32 9.96 -5.80
N PHE A 176 15.93 8.79 -5.96
CA PHE A 176 15.55 7.56 -5.26
C PHE A 176 15.74 7.72 -3.75
N ASN A 177 16.94 8.13 -3.32
CA ASN A 177 17.27 8.29 -1.90
C ASN A 177 16.44 9.38 -1.22
N TYR A 178 16.14 10.48 -1.92
CA TYR A 178 15.26 11.53 -1.41
C TYR A 178 13.88 10.99 -1.02
N HIS A 179 13.24 10.23 -1.91
CA HIS A 179 11.90 9.69 -1.63
C HIS A 179 11.92 8.58 -0.58
N VAL A 180 12.97 7.76 -0.54
CA VAL A 180 13.17 6.78 0.55
C VAL A 180 13.29 7.49 1.90
N HIS A 181 14.05 8.58 1.99
CA HIS A 181 14.15 9.37 3.22
C HIS A 181 12.81 10.00 3.63
N LEU A 182 12.03 10.49 2.66
CA LEU A 182 10.70 11.03 2.94
C LEU A 182 9.78 9.96 3.56
N ILE A 183 9.79 8.74 3.04
CA ILE A 183 9.02 7.62 3.62
C ILE A 183 9.54 7.26 5.01
N LYS A 184 10.86 7.20 5.19
CA LYS A 184 11.48 6.95 6.51
C LYS A 184 11.04 8.01 7.53
N HIS A 185 10.94 9.27 7.13
CA HIS A 185 10.42 10.32 8.01
C HIS A 185 8.94 10.10 8.37
N ILE A 186 8.09 9.77 7.39
CA ILE A 186 6.69 9.40 7.65
C ILE A 186 6.61 8.27 8.68
N TRP A 187 7.44 7.24 8.50
CA TRP A 187 7.53 6.12 9.44
C TRP A 187 7.91 6.55 10.85
N GLN A 188 8.93 7.40 10.96
CA GLN A 188 9.41 7.93 12.24
C GLN A 188 8.31 8.70 12.98
N GLU A 189 7.52 9.48 12.27
CA GLU A 189 6.42 10.23 12.85
C GLU A 189 5.26 9.31 13.25
N GLN A 190 4.92 8.31 12.43
CA GLN A 190 3.87 7.33 12.77
C GLN A 190 4.23 6.52 14.03
N LEU A 191 5.48 6.08 14.16
CA LEU A 191 5.96 5.27 15.28
C LEU A 191 5.85 5.99 16.64
N LYS A 192 5.66 7.31 16.66
CA LYS A 192 5.42 8.06 17.91
C LYS A 192 4.02 7.84 18.50
N PHE A 193 3.07 7.41 17.67
CA PHE A 193 1.66 7.32 18.02
C PHE A 193 1.09 5.91 17.87
N ASP A 194 1.79 5.04 17.13
CA ASP A 194 1.29 3.75 16.72
C ASP A 194 2.36 2.68 17.01
N ASP A 195 2.14 1.92 18.08
CA ASP A 195 2.97 0.78 18.46
C ASP A 195 2.55 -0.52 17.77
N LEU A 196 1.58 -0.50 16.86
CA LEU A 196 1.12 -1.66 16.08
C LEU A 196 1.63 -1.62 14.62
N ILE A 197 2.58 -0.74 14.32
CA ILE A 197 3.40 -0.82 13.10
C ILE A 197 4.80 -1.37 13.43
N SER A 198 5.39 -2.14 12.52
CA SER A 198 6.74 -2.67 12.72
C SER A 198 7.84 -1.64 12.41
N HIS A 199 9.00 -1.80 13.03
CA HIS A 199 10.25 -1.12 12.66
C HIS A 199 10.91 -1.67 11.37
N HIS A 200 10.21 -2.49 10.58
CA HIS A 200 10.69 -2.94 9.28
C HIS A 200 9.79 -2.37 8.19
N ILE A 201 10.41 -2.03 7.07
CA ILE A 201 9.71 -1.49 5.91
C ILE A 201 10.02 -2.37 4.70
N ASP A 202 8.98 -2.85 4.04
CA ASP A 202 9.08 -3.40 2.68
C ASP A 202 8.83 -2.26 1.69
N PHE A 203 9.75 -2.01 0.76
CA PHE A 203 9.65 -0.99 -0.28
C PHE A 203 9.58 -1.60 -1.67
N TYR A 204 8.67 -1.13 -2.50
CA TYR A 204 8.65 -1.42 -3.93
C TYR A 204 8.71 -0.12 -4.70
N PHE A 205 9.78 0.04 -5.48
CA PHE A 205 9.99 1.17 -6.36
C PHE A 205 9.78 0.74 -7.81
N HIS A 206 8.92 1.44 -8.54
CA HIS A 206 8.42 1.03 -9.84
C HIS A 206 8.59 2.13 -10.89
N ASP A 207 9.25 1.83 -12.00
CA ASP A 207 9.26 2.67 -13.21
C ASP A 207 7.99 2.36 -14.02
N ARG A 208 7.05 3.32 -14.00
CA ARG A 208 5.72 3.17 -14.59
C ARG A 208 5.75 3.11 -16.12
N ARG A 209 6.82 3.59 -16.76
CA ARG A 209 6.95 3.60 -18.23
C ARG A 209 7.40 2.24 -18.76
N THR A 210 8.21 1.53 -17.97
CA THR A 210 8.80 0.24 -18.36
C THR A 210 8.14 -0.96 -17.69
N SER A 211 7.24 -0.73 -16.73
CA SER A 211 6.63 -1.76 -15.87
C SER A 211 7.66 -2.59 -15.09
N LYS A 212 8.83 -2.02 -14.81
CA LYS A 212 9.91 -2.65 -14.04
C LYS A 212 9.98 -2.04 -12.65
N GLY A 213 10.42 -2.81 -11.67
CA GLY A 213 10.64 -2.28 -10.33
C GLY A 213 11.57 -3.13 -9.50
N ILE A 214 11.96 -2.58 -8.36
CA ILE A 214 12.86 -3.18 -7.38
C ILE A 214 12.11 -3.30 -6.07
N LEU A 215 12.15 -4.50 -5.48
CA LEU A 215 11.64 -4.78 -4.14
C LEU A 215 12.82 -4.79 -3.17
N LEU A 216 12.76 -3.93 -2.16
CA LEU A 216 13.69 -3.89 -1.03
C LEU A 216 12.92 -4.37 0.19
N SER A 217 13.07 -5.64 0.54
CA SER A 217 12.33 -6.27 1.63
C SER A 217 13.06 -6.14 2.95
N ALA A 218 12.27 -5.98 4.02
CA ALA A 218 12.70 -6.02 5.40
C ALA A 218 13.85 -5.05 5.70
N GLU A 219 13.83 -3.85 5.11
CA GLU A 219 14.78 -2.84 5.52
C GLU A 219 14.51 -2.49 6.99
N GLU A 220 15.50 -2.72 7.83
CA GLU A 220 15.45 -2.27 9.21
C GLU A 220 15.37 -0.75 9.21
N PHE A 221 14.32 -0.22 9.83
CA PHE A 221 14.16 1.21 9.99
C PHE A 221 15.22 1.69 10.98
N GLN A 222 16.19 2.45 10.46
CA GLN A 222 17.13 3.21 11.26
C GLN A 222 16.58 4.62 11.45
N PRO A 223 16.42 5.11 12.70
CA PRO A 223 15.95 6.46 12.96
C PRO A 223 16.78 7.50 12.20
N LEU A 224 16.11 8.48 11.60
CA LEU A 224 16.84 9.59 10.99
C LEU A 224 17.42 10.46 12.11
N HIS A 225 18.74 10.55 12.16
CA HIS A 225 19.45 11.45 13.08
C HIS A 225 19.39 12.94 12.65
N LEU A 226 18.75 13.21 11.51
CA LEU A 226 18.72 14.51 10.85
C LEU A 226 17.28 15.03 10.72
N ASP A 227 17.09 16.33 10.95
CA ASP A 227 15.82 17.03 10.71
C ASP A 227 15.54 17.07 9.20
N LEU A 228 14.28 16.87 8.77
CA LEU A 228 13.88 16.93 7.35
C LEU A 228 14.39 18.19 6.65
N LYS A 229 14.48 19.33 7.35
CA LYS A 229 15.03 20.58 6.80
C LYS A 229 16.48 20.46 6.30
N SER A 230 17.23 19.47 6.75
CA SER A 230 18.61 19.22 6.30
C SER A 230 18.69 18.25 5.11
N ILE A 231 17.59 17.55 4.82
CA ILE A 231 17.45 16.59 3.71
C ILE A 231 16.70 17.24 2.53
N LEU A 232 15.83 18.20 2.81
CA LEU A 232 14.92 18.85 1.85
C LEU A 232 15.35 20.25 1.39
N ASN A 233 16.47 20.79 1.91
CA ASN A 233 17.09 22.05 1.46
C ASN A 233 18.44 21.76 0.83
#